data_AF-A0A6H5IZM0-F1
#
_entry.id   AF-A0A6H5IZM0-F1
#
_cell.length_a   1.000
_cell.length_b   1.000
_cell.length_c   1.000
_cell.angle_alpha   90.00
_cell.angle_beta   90.00
_cell.angle_gamma   90.00
#
_symmetry.space_group_name_H-M   'P 1'
#
loop_
_entity.id
_entity.type
_entity.pdbx_description
1 polymer ?
#
loop_
_entity_poly.entity_id
_entity_poly.type
_entity_poly.pdbx_seq_one_letter_code
_entity_poly.pdbx_strand_id
1 'polypeptide(L)'
;MFLFDDYVDEFKLRLVSGALAVLECLKRRGYELERSDALTMMKFFLAYKVFRKLEDHEKEFVIEESVDLEKCWYDKEEFTSEAQKIMINPSLSLYELVRLRPGEAEKRLTYEDCFQFARSDDFLSMPDYARENDTCNVHLNEILARRFCRRWTLDPLMEMTRHRLPILCCEMILKNLKNEDLCRVCFAATDHDISSINKKKVIKGYIVCDIKGILLQSQRRLHGMLGENATFEPTKLKLYSKSTFDVFTARSSRQTDERSASPCVKLPGTQLTK
;
A
#
# COMPACT_ATOMS: atom_id res chain seq x y z
N MET A 1 -24.26 0.29 -11.44
CA MET A 1 -22.80 0.19 -11.68
C MET A 1 -22.17 1.28 -10.83
N PHE A 2 -21.48 0.91 -9.75
CA PHE A 2 -21.21 1.81 -8.61
C PHE A 2 -19.90 2.60 -8.78
N LEU A 3 -20.03 3.93 -8.75
CA LEU A 3 -18.99 4.98 -8.76
C LEU A 3 -18.24 5.10 -7.40
N PHE A 4 -17.76 3.99 -6.83
CA PHE A 4 -17.04 4.00 -5.55
C PHE A 4 -15.56 3.60 -5.66
N ASP A 5 -15.02 3.42 -6.88
CA ASP A 5 -13.61 3.03 -7.06
C ASP A 5 -12.65 4.23 -7.07
N ASP A 6 -13.13 5.47 -7.28
CA ASP A 6 -12.26 6.65 -7.47
C ASP A 6 -11.89 7.40 -6.17
N TYR A 7 -12.62 7.22 -5.05
CA TYR A 7 -12.31 7.90 -3.77
C TYR A 7 -11.37 7.08 -2.86
N VAL A 8 -10.55 6.21 -3.43
CA VAL A 8 -9.85 5.13 -2.69
C VAL A 8 -8.36 5.43 -2.47
N ASP A 9 -7.82 6.46 -3.09
CA ASP A 9 -6.36 6.57 -3.29
C ASP A 9 -5.62 7.30 -2.17
N GLU A 10 -6.20 8.34 -1.58
CA GLU A 10 -5.70 8.94 -0.32
C GLU A 10 -5.56 7.88 0.78
N PHE A 11 -6.49 6.92 0.80
CA PHE A 11 -6.47 5.82 1.74
C PHE A 11 -5.31 4.86 1.47
N LYS A 12 -4.90 4.66 0.21
CA LYS A 12 -3.78 3.75 -0.14
C LYS A 12 -2.46 4.21 0.45
N LEU A 13 -2.11 5.49 0.34
CA LEU A 13 -0.84 6.00 0.88
C LEU A 13 -0.75 5.77 2.38
N ARG A 14 -1.79 6.15 3.11
CA ARG A 14 -1.88 5.94 4.56
C ARG A 14 -1.82 4.46 4.94
N LEU A 15 -2.46 3.59 4.16
CA LEU A 15 -2.44 2.15 4.38
C LEU A 15 -1.05 1.54 4.18
N VAL A 16 -0.39 1.86 3.06
CA VAL A 16 0.92 1.32 2.70
C VAL A 16 1.99 1.81 3.67
N SER A 17 2.05 3.12 3.89
CA SER A 17 2.99 3.72 4.84
C SER A 17 2.75 3.19 6.26
N GLY A 18 1.49 3.09 6.70
CA GLY A 18 1.14 2.58 8.02
C GLY A 18 1.53 1.11 8.21
N ALA A 19 1.24 0.26 7.24
CA ALA A 19 1.60 -1.16 7.30
C ALA A 19 3.13 -1.34 7.36
N LEU A 20 3.89 -0.58 6.55
CA LEU A 20 5.35 -0.60 6.55
C LEU A 20 5.97 0.00 7.83
N ALA A 21 5.40 1.06 8.37
CA ALA A 21 5.84 1.67 9.64
C ALA A 21 5.64 0.70 10.81
N VAL A 22 4.51 -0.02 10.84
CA VAL A 22 4.28 -1.06 11.85
C VAL A 22 5.27 -2.21 11.69
N LEU A 23 5.53 -2.65 10.46
CA LEU A 23 6.51 -3.69 10.17
C LEU A 23 7.92 -3.31 10.66
N GLU A 24 8.32 -2.06 10.44
CA GLU A 24 9.59 -1.51 10.93
C GLU A 24 9.63 -1.43 12.47
N CYS A 25 8.51 -1.06 13.10
CA CYS A 25 8.37 -1.10 14.56
C CYS A 25 8.51 -2.52 15.12
N LEU A 26 7.92 -3.52 14.47
CA LEU A 26 8.06 -4.92 14.86
C LEU A 26 9.52 -5.38 14.75
N LYS A 27 10.19 -5.06 13.64
CA LYS A 27 11.61 -5.40 13.44
C LYS A 27 12.51 -4.80 14.51
N ARG A 28 12.31 -3.53 14.89
CA ARG A 28 13.06 -2.87 15.98
C ARG A 28 12.88 -3.56 17.34
N ARG A 29 11.81 -4.33 17.52
CA ARG A 29 11.52 -5.09 18.74
C ARG A 29 11.96 -6.56 18.66
N GLY A 30 12.75 -6.92 17.64
CA GLY A 30 13.26 -8.27 17.47
C GLY A 30 12.35 -9.20 16.67
N TYR A 31 11.30 -8.68 16.02
CA TYR A 31 10.55 -9.49 15.05
C TYR A 31 11.43 -9.75 13.81
N GLU A 32 11.77 -11.00 13.58
CA GLU A 32 12.41 -11.44 12.36
C GLU A 32 11.36 -11.63 11.27
N LEU A 33 11.46 -10.80 10.24
CA LEU A 33 10.53 -10.85 9.12
C LEU A 33 10.89 -12.06 8.25
N GLU A 34 9.94 -12.97 8.04
CA GLU A 34 10.14 -14.15 7.21
C GLU A 34 9.70 -13.88 5.75
N ARG A 35 10.10 -14.75 4.82
CA ARG A 35 9.70 -14.64 3.41
C ARG A 35 8.18 -14.73 3.22
N SER A 36 7.51 -15.57 4.02
CA SER A 36 6.06 -15.72 4.05
C SER A 36 5.35 -14.40 4.42
N ASP A 37 5.87 -13.68 5.42
CA ASP A 37 5.37 -12.37 5.82
C ASP A 37 5.57 -11.34 4.71
N ALA A 38 6.74 -11.36 4.06
CA ALA A 38 7.04 -10.46 2.97
C ALA A 38 6.12 -10.67 1.76
N LEU A 39 5.85 -11.93 1.41
CA LEU A 39 4.87 -12.29 0.39
C LEU A 39 3.47 -11.82 0.77
N THR A 40 3.10 -11.91 2.05
CA THR A 40 1.80 -11.40 2.52
C THR A 40 1.69 -9.89 2.34
N MET A 41 2.76 -9.15 2.64
CA MET A 41 2.83 -7.70 2.37
C MET A 41 2.77 -7.37 0.88
N MET A 42 3.44 -8.13 0.02
CA MET A 42 3.35 -7.94 -1.44
C MET A 42 1.95 -8.26 -1.98
N LYS A 43 1.30 -9.32 -1.47
CA LYS A 43 -0.11 -9.63 -1.79
C LYS A 43 -1.02 -8.47 -1.37
N PHE A 44 -0.77 -7.88 -0.20
CA PHE A 44 -1.45 -6.68 0.25
C PHE A 44 -1.26 -5.52 -0.74
N PHE A 45 -0.03 -5.22 -1.18
CA PHE A 45 0.20 -4.15 -2.16
C PHE A 45 -0.52 -4.38 -3.49
N LEU A 46 -0.51 -5.62 -4.01
CA LEU A 46 -1.25 -5.96 -5.23
C LEU A 46 -2.77 -5.83 -5.04
N ALA A 47 -3.30 -6.34 -3.93
CA ALA A 47 -4.74 -6.33 -3.67
C ALA A 47 -5.31 -4.91 -3.52
N TYR A 48 -4.51 -3.99 -2.98
CA TYR A 48 -4.88 -2.58 -2.86
C TYR A 48 -4.52 -1.74 -4.10
N LYS A 49 -4.01 -2.38 -5.17
CA LYS A 49 -3.56 -1.71 -6.40
C LYS A 49 -2.66 -0.52 -6.08
N VAL A 50 -1.69 -0.75 -5.18
CA VAL A 50 -0.70 0.26 -4.79
C VAL A 50 0.13 0.69 -6.00
N PHE A 51 0.27 -0.22 -6.96
CA PHE A 51 0.88 0.02 -8.26
C PHE A 51 -0.20 0.43 -9.27
N ARG A 52 0.05 1.49 -10.04
CA ARG A 52 -0.83 1.92 -11.13
C ARG A 52 -0.93 0.79 -12.15
N LYS A 53 -2.14 0.31 -12.44
CA LYS A 53 -2.38 -0.59 -13.57
C LYS A 53 -2.21 0.20 -14.86
N LEU A 54 -1.32 -0.26 -15.74
CA LEU A 54 -1.19 0.29 -17.09
C LEU A 54 -2.38 -0.08 -17.98
N GLU A 55 -3.09 -1.15 -17.63
CA GLU A 55 -4.10 -1.79 -18.47
C GLU A 55 -5.41 -1.00 -18.61
N ASP A 56 -5.74 -0.08 -17.69
CA ASP A 56 -7.00 0.67 -17.77
C ASP A 56 -6.92 1.86 -18.76
N HIS A 57 -5.74 2.10 -19.34
CA HIS A 57 -5.52 3.06 -20.43
C HIS A 57 -4.87 2.40 -21.64
N GLU A 58 -5.47 1.32 -22.16
CA GLU A 58 -5.17 0.79 -23.52
C GLU A 58 -5.37 1.81 -24.67
N LYS A 59 -5.64 3.09 -24.37
CA LYS A 59 -5.23 4.18 -25.28
C LYS A 59 -3.71 4.34 -25.21
N GLU A 60 -3.02 3.38 -25.83
CA GLU A 60 -1.74 3.53 -26.54
C GLU A 60 -0.88 4.72 -26.08
N PHE A 61 -0.57 4.77 -24.79
CA PHE A 61 0.46 5.64 -24.26
C PHE A 61 1.70 4.77 -24.21
N VAL A 62 2.48 4.85 -25.29
CA VAL A 62 3.76 4.16 -25.44
C VAL A 62 4.68 4.65 -24.32
N ILE A 63 4.70 3.91 -23.22
CA ILE A 63 5.72 4.03 -22.16
C ILE A 63 6.91 3.18 -22.62
N GLU A 64 7.50 3.54 -23.75
CA GLU A 64 8.93 3.32 -23.91
C GLU A 64 9.65 4.34 -23.02
N GLU A 65 10.94 4.14 -22.78
CA GLU A 65 11.82 4.96 -21.94
C GLU A 65 12.01 6.40 -22.47
N SER A 66 10.94 7.05 -22.92
CA SER A 66 10.91 8.45 -23.24
C SER A 66 10.87 9.23 -21.93
N VAL A 67 11.89 10.04 -21.78
CA VAL A 67 12.13 11.05 -20.75
C VAL A 67 11.07 12.18 -20.81
N ASP A 68 9.88 11.89 -21.36
CA ASP A 68 8.92 12.88 -21.86
C ASP A 68 7.45 12.56 -21.54
N LEU A 69 7.20 11.66 -20.57
CA LEU A 69 5.84 11.37 -20.12
C LEU A 69 5.33 12.44 -19.16
N GLU A 70 4.50 13.30 -19.76
CA GLU A 70 3.62 14.31 -19.16
C GLU A 70 4.37 15.53 -18.63
N LYS A 71 4.09 16.71 -19.22
CA LYS A 71 4.22 18.02 -18.56
C LYS A 71 4.16 17.82 -17.05
N CYS A 72 5.30 17.87 -16.37
CA CYS A 72 5.38 17.28 -15.06
C CYS A 72 4.26 17.89 -14.23
N TRP A 73 3.34 17.07 -13.74
CA TRP A 73 2.21 17.58 -12.97
C TRP A 73 2.71 18.42 -11.78
N TYR A 74 3.95 18.14 -11.34
CA TYR A 74 4.69 18.90 -10.33
C TYR A 74 5.32 20.22 -10.81
N ASP A 75 5.42 20.49 -12.11
CA ASP A 75 5.89 21.77 -12.68
C ASP A 75 4.75 22.80 -12.82
N LYS A 76 3.51 22.43 -12.45
CA LYS A 76 2.44 23.42 -12.29
C LYS A 76 2.83 24.38 -11.16
N GLU A 77 2.82 25.67 -11.45
CA GLU A 77 3.25 26.73 -10.51
C GLU A 77 2.51 26.64 -9.17
N GLU A 78 1.19 26.40 -9.23
CA GLU A 78 0.36 26.21 -8.06
C GLU A 78 0.84 25.02 -7.20
N PHE A 79 1.16 23.88 -7.83
CA PHE A 79 1.65 22.70 -7.11
C PHE A 79 3.02 22.95 -6.51
N THR A 80 3.92 23.54 -7.30
CA THR A 80 5.28 23.84 -6.88
C THR A 80 5.27 24.69 -5.61
N SER A 81 4.45 25.75 -5.58
CA SER A 81 4.40 26.68 -4.46
C SER A 81 3.88 26.03 -3.16
N GLU A 82 2.87 25.16 -3.25
CA GLU A 82 2.30 24.49 -2.08
C GLU A 82 3.17 23.30 -1.63
N ALA A 83 3.62 22.46 -2.56
CA ALA A 83 4.44 21.30 -2.25
C ALA A 83 5.81 21.65 -1.66
N GLN A 84 6.34 22.85 -1.92
CA GLN A 84 7.55 23.36 -1.27
C GLN A 84 7.34 23.73 0.20
N LYS A 85 6.11 24.14 0.58
CA LYS A 85 5.77 24.49 1.97
C LYS A 85 5.52 23.25 2.82
N ILE A 86 5.08 22.17 2.18
CA ILE A 86 4.77 20.89 2.84
C ILE A 86 6.08 20.15 3.15
N MET A 87 6.47 20.16 4.42
CA MET A 87 7.65 19.45 4.90
C MET A 87 7.28 18.03 5.34
N ILE A 88 7.87 17.01 4.72
CA ILE A 88 7.67 15.60 5.09
C ILE A 88 8.52 15.26 6.30
N ASN A 89 9.73 15.80 6.32
CA ASN A 89 10.61 15.82 7.48
C ASN A 89 11.38 17.15 7.48
N PRO A 90 12.19 17.47 8.51
CA PRO A 90 12.86 18.77 8.60
C PRO A 90 13.80 19.13 7.44
N SER A 91 14.23 18.16 6.62
CA SER A 91 15.19 18.35 5.53
C SER A 91 14.67 17.99 4.15
N LEU A 92 13.39 17.63 4.03
CA LEU A 92 12.80 17.19 2.77
C LEU A 92 11.36 17.67 2.63
N SER A 93 11.13 18.54 1.65
CA SER A 93 9.80 18.96 1.22
C SER A 93 9.13 17.90 0.32
N LEU A 94 7.80 17.97 0.18
CA LEU A 94 7.06 17.14 -0.78
C LEU A 94 7.54 17.39 -2.21
N TYR A 95 7.79 18.65 -2.56
CA TYR A 95 8.29 19.03 -3.89
C TYR A 95 9.63 18.38 -4.22
N GLU A 96 10.58 18.40 -3.29
CA GLU A 96 11.87 17.73 -3.48
C GLU A 96 11.68 16.22 -3.60
N LEU A 97 10.84 15.63 -2.74
CA LEU A 97 10.62 14.20 -2.73
C LEU A 97 10.08 13.67 -4.06
N VAL A 98 9.03 14.30 -4.62
CA VAL A 98 8.41 13.81 -5.87
C VAL A 98 9.33 13.94 -7.08
N ARG A 99 10.44 14.68 -6.96
CA ARG A 99 11.48 14.81 -7.98
C ARG A 99 12.65 13.85 -7.78
N LEU A 100 12.75 13.20 -6.62
CA LEU A 100 13.80 12.22 -6.38
C LEU A 100 13.54 10.94 -7.17
N ARG A 101 14.62 10.32 -7.64
CA ARG A 101 14.52 8.94 -8.13
C ARG A 101 14.11 8.02 -6.99
N PRO A 102 13.30 6.97 -7.22
CA PRO A 102 12.88 6.07 -6.14
C PRO A 102 14.03 5.57 -5.26
N GLY A 103 15.15 5.17 -5.86
CA GLY A 103 16.33 4.71 -5.11
C GLY A 103 17.06 5.79 -4.30
N GLU A 104 16.86 7.07 -4.59
CA GLU A 104 17.38 8.20 -3.78
C GLU A 104 16.42 8.54 -2.65
N ALA A 105 15.12 8.58 -2.94
CA ALA A 105 14.05 8.79 -1.95
C ALA A 105 14.09 7.73 -0.84
N GLU A 106 14.35 6.47 -1.21
CA GLU A 106 14.52 5.34 -0.28
C GLU A 106 15.55 5.58 0.83
N LYS A 107 16.57 6.42 0.57
CA LYS A 107 17.64 6.72 1.53
C LYS A 107 17.30 7.90 2.43
N ARG A 108 16.41 8.80 1.99
CA ARG A 108 16.05 10.02 2.69
C ARG A 108 14.80 9.90 3.54
N LEU A 109 14.00 8.86 3.30
CA LEU A 109 12.73 8.64 3.99
C LEU A 109 12.71 7.38 4.82
N THR A 110 12.14 7.49 6.01
CA THR A 110 11.67 6.35 6.77
C THR A 110 10.19 6.08 6.44
N TYR A 111 9.71 4.87 6.73
CA TYR A 111 8.29 4.57 6.57
C TYR A 111 7.43 5.37 7.56
N GLU A 112 7.99 5.68 8.73
CA GLU A 112 7.36 6.53 9.74
C GLU A 112 7.13 7.96 9.22
N ASP A 113 8.13 8.58 8.59
CA ASP A 113 8.00 9.95 8.05
C ASP A 113 6.83 10.02 7.06
N CYS A 114 6.74 9.05 6.16
CA CYS A 114 5.66 8.99 5.17
C CYS A 114 4.29 8.71 5.80
N PHE A 115 4.24 7.91 6.87
CA PHE A 115 3.00 7.64 7.59
C PHE A 115 2.50 8.86 8.37
N GLN A 116 3.42 9.60 9.01
CA GLN A 116 3.07 10.86 9.68
C GLN A 116 2.59 11.89 8.65
N PHE A 117 3.29 12.01 7.52
CA PHE A 117 2.87 12.87 6.42
C PHE A 117 1.48 12.49 5.89
N ALA A 118 1.21 11.21 5.61
CA ALA A 118 -0.10 10.76 5.15
C ALA A 118 -1.25 10.95 6.17
N ARG A 119 -0.93 11.37 7.40
CA ARG A 119 -1.87 11.69 8.47
C ARG A 119 -1.91 13.17 8.82
N SER A 120 -1.05 14.00 8.26
CA SER A 120 -1.00 15.42 8.59
C SER A 120 -2.16 16.17 7.93
N ASP A 121 -2.53 17.29 8.56
CA ASP A 121 -3.51 18.21 7.98
C ASP A 121 -2.98 18.82 6.67
N ASP A 122 -1.65 18.97 6.54
CA ASP A 122 -1.01 19.45 5.30
C ASP A 122 -1.30 18.56 4.10
N PHE A 123 -1.30 17.23 4.30
CA PHE A 123 -1.64 16.29 3.25
C PHE A 123 -3.11 16.39 2.84
N LEU A 124 -4.01 16.54 3.82
CA LEU A 124 -5.45 16.74 3.57
C LEU A 124 -5.75 18.10 2.94
N SER A 125 -4.89 19.10 3.18
CA SER A 125 -5.01 20.46 2.68
C SER A 125 -4.40 20.63 1.28
N MET A 126 -3.87 19.56 0.66
CA MET A 126 -3.38 19.65 -0.71
C MET A 126 -4.50 20.09 -1.67
N PRO A 127 -4.18 20.90 -2.70
CA PRO A 127 -5.17 21.35 -3.67
C PRO A 127 -5.95 20.21 -4.31
N ASP A 128 -7.24 20.43 -4.60
CA ASP A 128 -8.13 19.41 -5.16
C ASP A 128 -7.56 18.79 -6.44
N TYR A 129 -6.94 19.57 -7.34
CA TYR A 129 -6.34 19.03 -8.58
C TYR A 129 -5.19 18.04 -8.33
N ALA A 130 -4.46 18.19 -7.21
CA ALA A 130 -3.40 17.26 -6.84
C ALA A 130 -3.98 15.95 -6.29
N ARG A 131 -5.15 16.04 -5.65
CA ARG A 131 -5.94 14.88 -5.18
C ARG A 131 -6.64 14.18 -6.34
N GLU A 132 -7.25 14.92 -7.26
CA GLU A 132 -8.00 14.39 -8.41
C GLU A 132 -7.14 13.58 -9.38
N ASN A 133 -5.85 13.91 -9.54
CA ASN A 133 -4.97 13.19 -10.46
C ASN A 133 -4.33 11.93 -9.82
N ASP A 134 -4.36 11.81 -8.49
CA ASP A 134 -3.71 10.75 -7.69
C ASP A 134 -2.23 10.46 -7.99
N THR A 135 -1.60 11.22 -8.89
CA THR A 135 -0.22 10.99 -9.34
C THR A 135 0.77 11.11 -8.21
N CYS A 136 0.56 12.06 -7.29
CA CYS A 136 1.37 12.21 -6.07
C CYS A 136 1.25 10.96 -5.18
N ASN A 137 0.03 10.52 -4.89
CA ASN A 137 -0.22 9.34 -4.05
C ASN A 137 0.38 8.08 -4.64
N VAL A 138 0.18 7.86 -5.94
CA VAL A 138 0.74 6.74 -6.70
C VAL A 138 2.27 6.77 -6.66
N HIS A 139 2.88 7.95 -6.85
CA HIS A 139 4.33 8.09 -6.84
C HIS A 139 4.94 7.80 -5.46
N LEU A 140 4.34 8.33 -4.39
CA LEU A 140 4.78 8.07 -3.01
C LEU A 140 4.60 6.59 -2.64
N ASN A 141 3.49 5.99 -3.02
CA ASN A 141 3.25 4.56 -2.87
C ASN A 141 4.29 3.72 -3.60
N GLU A 142 4.65 4.10 -4.83
CA GLU A 142 5.68 3.44 -5.61
C GLU A 142 7.03 3.50 -4.90
N ILE A 143 7.44 4.67 -4.38
CA ILE A 143 8.69 4.84 -3.61
C ILE A 143 8.71 3.90 -2.38
N LEU A 144 7.62 3.88 -1.60
CA LEU A 144 7.55 3.08 -0.37
C LEU A 144 7.59 1.58 -0.65
N ALA A 145 6.76 1.14 -1.60
CA ALA A 145 6.68 -0.25 -1.96
C ALA A 145 7.95 -0.72 -2.68
N ARG A 146 8.62 0.14 -3.46
CA ARG A 146 9.87 -0.17 -4.18
C ARG A 146 10.94 -0.68 -3.25
N ARG A 147 11.17 0.07 -2.17
CA ARG A 147 12.14 -0.26 -1.13
C ARG A 147 11.91 -1.66 -0.57
N PHE A 148 10.65 -1.93 -0.25
CA PHE A 148 10.23 -3.18 0.37
C PHE A 148 10.36 -4.33 -0.62
N CYS A 149 9.74 -4.21 -1.80
CA CYS A 149 9.72 -5.26 -2.81
C CYS A 149 11.14 -5.61 -3.27
N ARG A 150 11.98 -4.63 -3.59
CA ARG A 150 13.34 -4.86 -4.07
C ARG A 150 14.18 -5.65 -3.07
N ARG A 151 14.14 -5.28 -1.79
CA ARG A 151 14.86 -5.98 -0.71
C ARG A 151 14.45 -7.46 -0.63
N TRP A 152 13.17 -7.74 -0.80
CA TRP A 152 12.61 -9.09 -0.65
C TRP A 152 12.62 -9.93 -1.93
N THR A 153 12.93 -9.31 -3.09
CA THR A 153 12.98 -10.01 -4.39
C THR A 153 14.36 -10.57 -4.71
N LEU A 154 15.42 -10.09 -4.04
CA LEU A 154 16.79 -10.52 -4.33
C LEU A 154 16.99 -12.02 -4.14
N ASP A 155 16.62 -12.56 -2.98
CA ASP A 155 16.79 -13.99 -2.70
C ASP A 155 15.95 -14.87 -3.65
N PRO A 156 14.65 -14.60 -3.87
CA PRO A 156 13.86 -15.28 -4.90
C PRO A 156 14.51 -15.29 -6.29
N LEU A 157 15.06 -14.15 -6.74
CA LEU A 157 15.72 -14.06 -8.04
C LEU A 157 17.00 -14.91 -8.08
N MET A 158 17.79 -14.89 -7.00
CA MET A 158 19.00 -15.70 -6.90
C MET A 158 18.68 -17.20 -6.90
N GLU A 159 17.62 -17.63 -6.21
CA GLU A 159 17.13 -19.01 -6.24
C GLU A 159 16.67 -19.43 -7.64
N MET A 160 15.84 -18.61 -8.30
CA MET A 160 15.34 -18.89 -9.65
C MET A 160 16.48 -19.03 -10.67
N THR A 161 17.53 -18.23 -10.53
CA THR A 161 18.72 -18.29 -11.38
C THR A 161 19.72 -19.36 -10.93
N ARG A 162 19.40 -20.14 -9.88
CA ARG A 162 20.26 -21.14 -9.25
C ARG A 162 21.65 -20.59 -8.93
N HIS A 163 21.70 -19.34 -8.48
CA HIS A 163 22.92 -18.59 -8.18
C HIS A 163 23.92 -18.51 -9.34
N ARG A 164 23.48 -18.64 -10.60
CA ARG A 164 24.34 -18.55 -11.78
C ARG A 164 24.74 -17.11 -12.12
N LEU A 165 23.97 -16.14 -11.65
CA LEU A 165 24.27 -14.72 -11.82
C LEU A 165 24.99 -14.17 -10.58
N PRO A 166 26.07 -13.40 -10.75
CA PRO A 166 26.65 -12.62 -9.65
C PRO A 166 25.61 -11.69 -9.01
N ILE A 167 25.72 -11.44 -7.70
CA ILE A 167 24.79 -10.59 -6.94
C ILE A 167 24.60 -9.21 -7.60
N LEU A 168 25.68 -8.60 -8.11
CA LEU A 168 25.64 -7.31 -8.79
C LEU A 168 24.74 -7.34 -10.03
N CYS A 169 24.76 -8.44 -10.80
CA CYS A 169 23.89 -8.60 -11.96
C CYS A 169 22.42 -8.73 -11.54
N CYS A 170 22.13 -9.46 -10.46
CA CYS A 170 20.79 -9.53 -9.89
C CYS A 170 20.29 -8.15 -9.45
N GLU A 171 21.11 -7.38 -8.73
CA GLU A 171 20.75 -6.03 -8.30
C GLU A 171 20.47 -5.09 -9.48
N MET A 172 21.24 -5.20 -10.57
CA MET A 172 21.00 -4.44 -11.80
C MET A 172 19.67 -4.82 -12.46
N ILE A 173 19.34 -6.11 -12.52
CA ILE A 173 18.05 -6.57 -13.04
C ILE A 173 16.92 -6.01 -12.18
N LEU A 174 16.96 -6.19 -10.85
CA LEU A 174 15.94 -5.71 -9.93
C LEU A 174 15.76 -4.19 -9.98
N LYS A 175 16.84 -3.44 -10.21
CA LYS A 175 16.79 -1.99 -10.34
C LYS A 175 15.91 -1.53 -11.51
N ASN A 176 15.80 -2.32 -12.57
CA ASN A 176 15.07 -1.98 -13.79
C ASN A 176 13.64 -2.57 -13.85
N LEU A 177 13.30 -3.55 -13.01
CA LEU A 177 11.94 -4.11 -12.95
C LEU A 177 10.95 -3.11 -12.36
N LYS A 178 9.65 -3.17 -12.65
CA LYS A 178 8.63 -2.38 -11.93
C LYS A 178 8.26 -3.07 -10.61
N ASN A 179 7.58 -2.37 -9.69
CA ASN A 179 7.18 -2.99 -8.42
C ASN A 179 6.27 -4.20 -8.57
N GLU A 180 5.39 -4.18 -9.57
CA GLU A 180 4.56 -5.34 -9.89
C GLU A 180 5.40 -6.54 -10.34
N ASP A 181 6.40 -6.32 -11.19
CA ASP A 181 7.31 -7.37 -11.65
C ASP A 181 8.15 -7.93 -10.51
N LEU A 182 8.61 -7.07 -9.59
CA LEU A 182 9.29 -7.50 -8.37
C LEU A 182 8.41 -8.46 -7.56
N CYS A 183 7.13 -8.11 -7.37
CA CYS A 183 6.18 -8.98 -6.68
C CYS A 183 6.00 -10.32 -7.43
N ARG A 184 5.86 -10.30 -8.76
CA ARG A 184 5.69 -11.50 -9.59
C ARG A 184 6.88 -12.46 -9.48
N VAL A 185 8.12 -11.94 -9.46
CA VAL A 185 9.33 -12.74 -9.23
C VAL A 185 9.25 -13.45 -7.87
N CYS A 186 8.87 -12.75 -6.80
CA CYS A 186 8.70 -13.36 -5.49
C CYS A 186 7.65 -14.48 -5.48
N PHE A 187 6.52 -14.29 -6.15
CA PHE A 187 5.47 -15.34 -6.22
C PHE A 187 5.91 -16.55 -7.02
N ALA A 188 6.55 -16.34 -8.17
CA ALA A 188 7.03 -17.41 -9.04
C ALA A 188 8.01 -18.34 -8.30
N ALA A 189 8.85 -17.80 -7.42
CA ALA A 189 9.81 -18.58 -6.66
C ALA A 189 9.19 -19.40 -5.49
N THR A 190 7.88 -19.28 -5.23
CA THR A 190 7.22 -19.99 -4.12
C THR A 190 6.22 -21.05 -4.57
N ASP A 191 6.16 -21.35 -5.88
CA ASP A 191 5.14 -22.20 -6.51
C ASP A 191 3.69 -21.82 -6.12
N HIS A 192 3.48 -20.62 -5.57
CA HIS A 192 2.17 -20.14 -5.15
C HIS A 192 1.43 -19.58 -6.35
N ASP A 193 0.33 -20.24 -6.70
CA ASP A 193 -0.51 -19.85 -7.81
C ASP A 193 -1.14 -18.45 -7.58
N ILE A 194 -0.75 -17.50 -8.43
CA ILE A 194 -1.24 -16.10 -8.46
C ILE A 194 -2.75 -16.06 -8.73
N SER A 195 -3.32 -17.12 -9.30
CA SER A 195 -4.75 -17.27 -9.60
C SER A 195 -5.65 -17.02 -8.38
N SER A 196 -5.14 -17.24 -7.17
CA SER A 196 -5.85 -17.01 -5.90
C SER A 196 -6.12 -15.52 -5.60
N ILE A 197 -5.35 -14.58 -6.16
CA ILE A 197 -5.43 -13.13 -5.86
C ILE A 197 -6.55 -12.42 -6.65
N ASN A 198 -7.06 -13.02 -7.74
CA ASN A 198 -8.06 -12.35 -8.59
C ASN A 198 -9.52 -12.48 -8.09
N LYS A 199 -9.77 -13.15 -6.96
CA LYS A 199 -11.12 -13.26 -6.35
C LYS A 199 -11.47 -12.01 -5.52
N LYS A 200 -11.65 -10.87 -6.20
CA LYS A 200 -11.79 -9.48 -5.68
C LYS A 200 -12.70 -9.25 -4.47
N LYS A 201 -13.70 -10.09 -4.18
CA LYS A 201 -14.67 -9.85 -3.08
C LYS A 201 -14.34 -10.57 -1.77
N VAL A 202 -13.62 -11.68 -1.81
CA VAL A 202 -13.27 -12.44 -0.60
C VAL A 202 -11.98 -11.89 0.02
N ILE A 203 -11.09 -11.37 -0.80
CA ILE A 203 -9.72 -11.02 -0.42
C ILE A 203 -9.62 -9.77 0.48
N LYS A 204 -10.50 -8.77 0.35
CA LYS A 204 -10.45 -7.60 1.25
C LYS A 204 -10.70 -7.99 2.71
N GLY A 205 -11.64 -8.91 2.97
CA GLY A 205 -11.89 -9.43 4.31
C GLY A 205 -10.72 -10.28 4.83
N TYR A 206 -10.22 -11.19 3.98
CA TYR A 206 -9.12 -12.09 4.36
C TYR A 206 -7.80 -11.36 4.60
N ILE A 207 -7.42 -10.38 3.76
CA ILE A 207 -6.16 -9.64 3.94
C ILE A 207 -6.20 -8.76 5.20
N VAL A 208 -7.35 -8.15 5.52
CA VAL A 208 -7.48 -7.41 6.78
C VAL A 208 -7.39 -8.37 7.97
N CYS A 209 -7.98 -9.56 7.88
CA CYS A 209 -7.86 -10.61 8.88
C CYS A 209 -6.42 -11.16 8.99
N ASP A 210 -5.69 -11.29 7.88
CA ASP A 210 -4.32 -11.81 7.84
C ASP A 210 -3.34 -10.78 8.36
N ILE A 211 -3.49 -9.49 8.02
CA ILE A 211 -2.68 -8.42 8.61
C ILE A 211 -3.00 -8.29 10.10
N LYS A 212 -4.27 -8.35 10.50
CA LYS A 212 -4.63 -8.40 11.92
C LYS A 212 -4.05 -9.65 12.60
N GLY A 213 -4.05 -10.78 11.89
CA GLY A 213 -3.48 -12.05 12.33
C GLY A 213 -1.98 -11.94 12.57
N ILE A 214 -1.23 -11.43 11.58
CA ILE A 214 0.20 -11.11 11.67
C ILE A 214 0.42 -10.16 12.84
N LEU A 215 -0.31 -9.05 12.92
CA LEU A 215 -0.16 -8.09 14.01
C LEU A 215 -0.41 -8.70 15.39
N LEU A 216 -1.45 -9.52 15.53
CA LEU A 216 -1.78 -10.22 16.78
C LEU A 216 -0.78 -11.35 17.09
N GLN A 217 -0.26 -12.03 16.07
CA GLN A 217 0.73 -13.10 16.21
C GLN A 217 2.09 -12.52 16.56
N SER A 218 2.51 -11.45 15.90
CA SER A 218 3.69 -10.66 16.26
C SER A 218 3.56 -10.07 17.66
N GLN A 219 2.38 -9.57 18.05
CA GLN A 219 2.14 -9.09 19.42
C GLN A 219 2.28 -10.23 20.45
N ARG A 220 1.77 -11.43 20.15
CA ARG A 220 1.94 -12.62 21.01
C ARG A 220 3.39 -13.08 21.10
N ARG A 221 4.12 -13.13 19.97
CA ARG A 221 5.56 -13.46 19.93
C ARG A 221 6.38 -12.45 20.75
N LEU A 222 6.12 -11.15 20.58
CA LEU A 222 6.76 -10.08 21.35
C LEU A 222 6.49 -10.19 22.86
N HIS A 223 5.26 -10.55 23.25
CA HIS A 223 4.93 -10.77 24.65
C HIS A 223 5.67 -11.99 25.23
N GLY A 224 5.89 -13.04 24.42
CA GLY A 224 6.72 -14.18 24.82
C GLY A 224 8.19 -13.83 24.98
N MET A 225 8.73 -12.94 24.15
CA MET A 225 10.15 -12.54 24.19
C MET A 225 10.50 -11.60 25.35
N LEU A 226 9.56 -10.76 25.79
CA LEU A 226 9.82 -9.74 26.81
C LEU A 226 9.70 -10.25 28.25
N GLY A 227 9.24 -11.49 28.46
CA GLY A 227 8.99 -12.06 29.78
C GLY A 227 7.82 -11.40 30.51
N GLU A 228 7.20 -12.09 31.47
CA GLU A 228 5.99 -11.63 32.16
C GLU A 228 6.16 -10.32 32.97
N ASN A 229 7.40 -9.87 33.19
CA ASN A 229 7.71 -8.72 34.04
C ASN A 229 8.04 -7.43 33.28
N ALA A 230 8.03 -7.43 31.94
CA ALA A 230 8.25 -6.21 31.19
C ALA A 230 6.99 -5.33 31.18
N THR A 231 7.03 -4.19 31.90
CA THR A 231 6.01 -3.15 31.80
C THR A 231 6.01 -2.56 30.39
N PHE A 232 5.15 -3.10 29.54
CA PHE A 232 4.85 -2.58 28.22
C PHE A 232 4.21 -1.20 28.38
N GLU A 233 4.72 -0.19 27.68
CA GLU A 233 4.06 1.12 27.50
C GLU A 233 3.09 1.00 26.29
N PRO A 234 1.79 0.68 26.50
CA PRO A 234 0.84 0.41 25.42
C PRO A 234 0.49 1.64 24.58
N THR A 235 0.93 2.81 25.00
CA THR A 235 0.52 4.12 24.50
C THR A 235 0.91 4.32 23.03
N LYS A 236 2.10 3.88 22.62
CA LYS A 236 2.55 4.01 21.22
C LYS A 236 1.83 3.04 20.28
N LEU A 237 1.68 1.76 20.66
CA LEU A 237 0.99 0.77 19.80
C LEU A 237 -0.54 0.99 19.75
N LYS A 238 -1.14 1.54 20.81
CA LYS A 238 -2.55 1.95 20.81
C LYS A 238 -2.81 3.07 19.79
N LEU A 239 -1.86 3.96 19.52
CA LEU A 239 -2.02 5.02 18.50
C LEU A 239 -2.01 4.46 17.06
N TYR A 240 -1.15 3.49 16.76
CA TYR A 240 -1.11 2.83 15.44
C TYR A 240 -2.28 1.86 15.24
N SER A 241 -2.67 1.10 16.28
CA SER A 241 -3.79 0.16 16.16
C SER A 241 -5.13 0.89 16.16
N LYS A 242 -5.40 1.82 17.08
CA LYS A 242 -6.71 2.46 17.18
C LYS A 242 -7.04 3.32 15.95
N SER A 243 -6.12 4.16 15.46
CA SER A 243 -6.42 5.04 14.31
C SER A 243 -6.46 4.32 12.95
N THR A 244 -5.78 3.19 12.80
CA THR A 244 -5.80 2.41 11.55
C THR A 244 -6.97 1.43 11.57
N PHE A 245 -7.20 0.73 12.70
CA PHE A 245 -8.29 -0.23 12.82
C PHE A 245 -9.67 0.42 13.00
N ASP A 246 -9.82 1.56 13.67
CA ASP A 246 -11.14 2.21 13.79
C ASP A 246 -11.68 2.62 12.41
N VAL A 247 -10.80 3.02 11.49
CA VAL A 247 -11.15 3.32 10.09
C VAL A 247 -11.58 2.06 9.33
N PHE A 248 -10.94 0.91 9.57
CA PHE A 248 -11.37 -0.38 9.01
C PHE A 248 -12.70 -0.89 9.60
N THR A 249 -12.87 -0.71 10.92
CA THR A 249 -14.01 -1.28 11.66
C THR A 249 -15.28 -0.48 11.42
N ALA A 250 -15.20 0.86 11.40
CA ALA A 250 -16.32 1.76 11.13
C ALA A 250 -16.85 1.69 9.69
N ARG A 251 -16.02 1.25 8.73
CA ARG A 251 -16.38 1.14 7.31
C ARG A 251 -16.94 -0.24 6.96
N SER A 252 -16.50 -1.29 7.65
CA SER A 252 -17.05 -2.65 7.53
C SER A 252 -18.47 -2.76 8.11
N SER A 253 -18.74 -2.09 9.25
CA SER A 253 -20.07 -2.09 9.88
C SER A 253 -21.14 -1.33 9.07
N ARG A 254 -20.77 -0.25 8.36
CA ARG A 254 -21.69 0.41 7.41
C ARG A 254 -22.07 -0.47 6.21
N GLN A 255 -21.22 -1.44 5.86
CA GLN A 255 -21.44 -2.32 4.72
C GLN A 255 -22.40 -3.50 5.04
N THR A 256 -22.58 -3.81 6.32
CA THR A 256 -23.51 -4.84 6.79
C THR A 256 -24.92 -4.32 7.08
N ASP A 257 -25.08 -3.04 7.42
CA ASP A 257 -26.38 -2.47 7.79
C ASP A 257 -27.25 -2.06 6.58
N GLU A 258 -26.68 -1.87 5.38
CA GLU A 258 -27.46 -1.56 4.16
C GLU A 258 -28.08 -2.79 3.46
N ARG A 259 -27.99 -3.99 4.06
CA ARG A 259 -28.57 -5.23 3.49
C ARG A 259 -29.88 -5.69 4.13
N SER A 260 -30.50 -4.91 5.01
CA SER A 260 -31.71 -5.32 5.74
C SER A 260 -32.86 -4.31 5.68
N ALA A 261 -33.14 -3.71 4.52
CA ALA A 261 -34.45 -3.09 4.27
C ALA A 261 -34.76 -2.95 2.78
N SER A 262 -35.19 -4.03 2.12
CA SER A 262 -36.02 -3.91 0.91
C SER A 262 -37.50 -3.89 1.35
N PRO A 263 -38.27 -2.83 1.05
CA PRO A 263 -39.70 -2.84 1.29
C PRO A 263 -40.34 -3.86 0.34
N CYS A 264 -41.03 -4.84 0.91
CA CYS A 264 -41.83 -5.79 0.16
C CYS A 264 -43.02 -5.04 -0.46
N VAL A 265 -42.88 -4.61 -1.72
CA VAL A 265 -43.98 -4.03 -2.50
C VAL A 265 -44.96 -5.16 -2.83
N LYS A 266 -46.10 -5.17 -2.12
CA LYS A 266 -47.23 -6.05 -2.45
C LYS A 266 -47.85 -5.59 -3.76
N LEU A 267 -47.79 -6.44 -4.79
CA LEU A 267 -48.55 -6.25 -6.02
C LEU A 267 -50.04 -6.50 -5.75
N PRO A 268 -50.95 -5.67 -6.31
CA PRO A 268 -52.39 -5.88 -6.18
C PRO A 268 -52.84 -7.08 -7.03
N GLY A 269 -53.58 -7.98 -6.39
CA GLY A 269 -54.14 -9.17 -7.01
C GLY A 269 -55.26 -8.86 -8.00
N THR A 270 -55.13 -9.42 -9.20
CA THR A 270 -56.15 -9.44 -10.24
C THR A 270 -57.27 -10.38 -9.83
N GLN A 271 -58.49 -9.85 -9.65
CA GLN A 271 -59.69 -10.70 -9.54
C GLN A 271 -60.19 -11.07 -10.95
N LEU A 272 -60.28 -12.36 -11.23
CA LEU A 272 -61.10 -12.90 -12.32
C LEU A 272 -62.52 -13.13 -11.79
N THR A 273 -63.49 -12.38 -12.31
CA THR A 273 -64.91 -12.69 -12.19
C THR A 273 -65.38 -13.56 -13.35
N LYS A 274 -66.17 -14.59 -13.01
CA LYS A 274 -67.03 -15.35 -13.93
C LYS A 274 -68.29 -14.56 -14.27
#